data_AF-A0A2E8R906-F1
#
_entry.id   AF-A0A2E8R906-F1
#
_cell.length_a   1.000
_cell.length_b   1.000
_cell.length_c   1.000
_cell.angle_alpha   90.00
_cell.angle_beta   90.00
_cell.angle_gamma   90.00
#
_symmetry.space_group_name_H-M   'P 1'
#
loop_
_entity.id
_entity.type
_entity.pdbx_description
1 polymer ?
#
loop_
_entity_poly.entity_id
_entity_poly.type
_entity_poly.pdbx_seq_one_letter_code
_entity_poly.pdbx_strand_id
1 'polypeptide(L)'
;MKFNWNLESHTDSNGSPSIETLLSNMDISLKGSALPIEGFRFLKSTKEMLGITREIENEIKNYSSSNSAKELYVGFQNVDKLYFEKKRYETLINSGVTVHAFGTGTPLDSFQKTYTTWSDLEFSKTKVENQWLLAITEPSPIAFIGWEISTDIFGLGKLSDPGKMFEGFATSDERVIIPLIDHLKEIQISSSNNMSNQATNTSLDADNKIMVITHDKAENSHPTTSQLFKTAYEKLCLESGSSAVIYDISASTLFTKPGPPGSDYLNNSSINIEQSKLMGRKHISQFASSLEEKGISTQIILPDKTGFRHMYERATQIDAQTIVIQDYYSSPNLLDRIAGNSINFDDIPYNCNVLTINEYGEVKTLQNNKAIKDIA
;
A
#
# COMPACT_ATOMS: atom_id res chain seq x y z
N MET A 1 -7.98 21.86 -8.65
CA MET A 1 -8.91 22.23 -7.55
C MET A 1 -8.18 22.00 -6.24
N LYS A 2 -8.53 22.67 -5.14
CA LYS A 2 -8.14 22.14 -3.82
C LYS A 2 -8.92 20.85 -3.59
N PHE A 3 -8.23 19.78 -3.21
CA PHE A 3 -8.88 18.62 -2.60
C PHE A 3 -9.10 18.87 -1.09
N ASN A 4 -9.67 17.89 -0.41
CA ASN A 4 -10.86 18.08 0.37
C ASN A 4 -10.84 17.08 1.54
N TRP A 5 -10.08 17.42 2.57
CA TRP A 5 -9.45 16.55 3.55
C TRP A 5 -10.19 16.35 4.88
N ASN A 6 -11.52 16.45 4.89
CA ASN A 6 -12.35 16.11 6.04
C ASN A 6 -13.39 15.05 5.66
N LEU A 7 -13.72 14.16 6.59
CA LEU A 7 -14.88 13.26 6.45
C LEU A 7 -16.18 14.07 6.52
N GLU A 8 -17.10 13.89 5.58
CA GLU A 8 -18.43 14.50 5.67
C GLU A 8 -19.30 13.82 6.74
N SER A 9 -20.35 14.52 7.18
CA SER A 9 -21.39 13.98 8.07
C SER A 9 -22.32 12.96 7.40
N HIS A 10 -21.98 12.46 6.20
CA HIS A 10 -22.66 11.30 5.60
C HIS A 10 -22.18 10.03 6.27
N THR A 11 -22.88 9.70 7.35
CA THR A 11 -22.67 8.52 8.16
C THR A 11 -22.84 7.24 7.34
N ASP A 12 -22.06 6.22 7.67
CA ASP A 12 -22.44 4.84 7.35
C ASP A 12 -23.78 4.45 8.02
N SER A 13 -24.21 3.21 7.80
CA SER A 13 -25.43 2.67 8.43
C SER A 13 -25.37 2.58 9.97
N ASN A 14 -24.23 2.88 10.59
CA ASN A 14 -23.98 2.81 12.02
C ASN A 14 -23.79 4.20 12.68
N GLY A 15 -23.84 5.30 11.91
CA GLY A 15 -23.70 6.66 12.43
C GLY A 15 -22.28 7.25 12.38
N SER A 16 -21.33 6.61 11.70
CA SER A 16 -19.92 7.02 11.69
C SER A 16 -19.53 7.76 10.40
N PRO A 17 -18.81 8.90 10.46
CA PRO A 17 -18.13 9.47 9.30
C PRO A 17 -17.12 8.45 8.76
N SER A 18 -17.31 7.99 7.54
CA SER A 18 -16.54 6.88 6.97
C SER A 18 -15.33 7.40 6.15
N ILE A 19 -14.28 6.60 6.00
CA ILE A 19 -12.99 7.00 5.37
C ILE A 19 -12.84 6.45 3.96
N GLU A 20 -13.51 5.33 3.73
CA GLU A 20 -14.23 5.13 2.48
C GLU A 20 -14.85 6.47 2.02
N THR A 21 -15.59 7.20 2.88
CA THR A 21 -16.04 8.62 2.68
C THR A 21 -14.93 9.68 2.70
N LEU A 22 -13.84 9.40 1.98
CA LEU A 22 -12.84 10.39 1.53
C LEU A 22 -12.26 10.02 0.13
N LEU A 23 -12.11 8.73 -0.13
CA LEU A 23 -11.31 8.17 -1.23
C LEU A 23 -11.99 8.21 -2.62
N SER A 24 -13.30 8.05 -2.70
CA SER A 24 -14.02 8.14 -3.99
C SER A 24 -13.98 9.56 -4.56
N ASN A 25 -14.08 10.59 -3.71
CA ASN A 25 -13.88 11.96 -4.18
C ASN A 25 -12.41 12.32 -4.39
N MET A 26 -11.45 11.67 -3.72
CA MET A 26 -10.04 11.76 -4.15
C MET A 26 -9.93 11.34 -5.61
N ASP A 27 -10.43 10.15 -5.96
CA ASP A 27 -10.37 9.65 -7.34
C ASP A 27 -11.06 10.58 -8.33
N ILE A 28 -12.29 11.03 -8.04
CA ILE A 28 -13.01 11.99 -8.89
C ILE A 28 -12.26 13.33 -9.04
N SER A 29 -11.61 13.83 -7.98
CA SER A 29 -11.05 15.19 -7.95
C SER A 29 -9.58 15.30 -8.35
N LEU A 30 -8.79 14.24 -8.11
CA LEU A 30 -7.32 14.23 -8.24
C LEU A 30 -6.81 13.41 -9.44
N LYS A 31 -7.61 12.49 -10.01
CA LYS A 31 -7.21 11.80 -11.26
C LYS A 31 -7.35 12.68 -12.51
N GLY A 32 -8.24 13.67 -12.48
CA GLY A 32 -8.62 14.45 -13.66
C GLY A 32 -9.17 13.56 -14.78
N SER A 33 -8.46 13.47 -15.90
CA SER A 33 -8.76 12.58 -17.04
C SER A 33 -7.80 11.40 -17.18
N ALA A 34 -6.99 11.11 -16.15
CA ALA A 34 -6.05 9.99 -16.15
C ALA A 34 -6.72 8.66 -15.74
N LEU A 35 -5.92 7.60 -15.68
CA LEU A 35 -6.29 6.38 -14.95
C LEU A 35 -6.67 6.71 -13.49
N PRO A 36 -7.45 5.84 -12.83
CA PRO A 36 -7.77 5.96 -11.41
C PRO A 36 -6.53 6.16 -10.53
N ILE A 37 -6.77 6.56 -9.30
CA ILE A 37 -5.73 6.61 -8.27
C ILE A 37 -5.28 5.18 -7.92
N GLU A 38 -4.03 4.96 -7.51
CA GLU A 38 -3.48 3.62 -7.25
C GLU A 38 -2.57 3.62 -6.00
N GLY A 39 -2.02 2.47 -5.60
CA GLY A 39 -0.99 2.43 -4.52
C GLY A 39 -1.49 2.75 -3.10
N PHE A 40 -2.79 2.55 -2.82
CA PHE A 40 -3.36 2.66 -1.48
C PHE A 40 -3.39 1.31 -0.76
N ARG A 41 -3.38 1.36 0.58
CA ARG A 41 -3.63 0.23 1.49
C ARG A 41 -4.57 0.69 2.61
N PHE A 42 -5.80 0.16 2.66
CA PHE A 42 -6.73 0.41 3.76
C PHE A 42 -6.25 -0.25 5.06
N LEU A 43 -6.57 0.38 6.19
CA LEU A 43 -6.13 -0.03 7.52
C LEU A 43 -7.30 0.05 8.50
N LYS A 44 -7.63 -1.06 9.16
CA LYS A 44 -8.64 -1.12 10.25
C LYS A 44 -8.07 -1.68 11.56
N SER A 45 -6.78 -2.01 11.58
CA SER A 45 -6.08 -2.55 12.73
C SER A 45 -5.14 -1.50 13.30
N THR A 46 -5.39 -1.03 14.52
CA THR A 46 -4.53 -0.04 15.21
C THR A 46 -3.10 -0.55 15.41
N LYS A 47 -2.90 -1.88 15.45
CA LYS A 47 -1.56 -2.51 15.48
C LYS A 47 -0.85 -2.38 14.13
N GLU A 48 -1.57 -2.50 13.02
CA GLU A 48 -1.03 -2.39 11.66
C GLU A 48 -0.67 -0.93 11.32
N MET A 49 -1.55 0.01 11.69
CA MET A 49 -1.27 1.46 11.66
C MET A 49 0.00 1.81 12.46
N LEU A 50 0.15 1.22 13.66
CA LEU A 50 1.35 1.39 14.48
C LEU A 50 2.62 0.78 13.87
N GLY A 51 2.48 -0.24 13.03
CA GLY A 51 3.59 -0.80 12.25
C GLY A 51 4.02 0.17 11.15
N ILE A 52 3.09 0.55 10.27
CA ILE A 52 3.34 1.42 9.11
C ILE A 52 3.92 2.77 9.53
N THR A 53 3.39 3.40 10.57
CA THR A 53 3.94 4.67 11.08
C THR A 53 5.37 4.53 11.58
N ARG A 54 5.74 3.37 12.13
CA ARG A 54 7.10 3.09 12.62
C ARG A 54 8.05 2.74 11.48
N GLU A 55 7.55 2.21 10.37
CA GLU A 55 8.33 2.05 9.13
C GLU A 55 8.63 3.41 8.50
N ILE A 56 7.63 4.29 8.35
CA ILE A 56 7.80 5.67 7.84
C ILE A 56 8.82 6.46 8.67
N GLU A 57 8.66 6.46 9.99
CA GLU A 57 9.59 7.13 10.93
C GLU A 57 11.03 6.58 10.82
N ASN A 58 11.20 5.26 10.69
CA ASN A 58 12.51 4.64 10.57
C ASN A 58 13.17 4.93 9.22
N GLU A 59 12.40 4.98 8.12
CA GLU A 59 12.94 5.24 6.79
C GLU A 59 13.53 6.66 6.72
N ILE A 60 12.75 7.70 7.04
CA ILE A 60 13.23 9.09 6.96
C ILE A 60 14.36 9.38 7.96
N LYS A 61 14.36 8.70 9.11
CA LYS A 61 15.46 8.75 10.06
C LYS A 61 16.76 8.19 9.45
N ASN A 62 16.71 6.97 8.91
CA ASN A 62 17.88 6.24 8.42
C ASN A 62 18.35 6.72 7.04
N TYR A 63 17.48 7.37 6.26
CA TYR A 63 17.82 8.00 5.00
C TYR A 63 19.03 8.93 5.13
N SER A 64 19.89 8.94 4.12
CA SER A 64 21.11 9.74 4.08
C SER A 64 21.25 10.38 2.69
N SER A 65 20.84 11.64 2.59
CA SER A 65 20.97 12.49 1.41
C SER A 65 21.78 13.74 1.76
N SER A 66 22.64 14.17 0.85
CA SER A 66 23.34 15.46 0.92
C SER A 66 22.55 16.61 0.30
N ASN A 67 21.47 16.30 -0.43
CA ASN A 67 20.86 17.21 -1.40
C ASN A 67 19.36 17.49 -1.15
N SER A 68 18.69 16.74 -0.28
CA SER A 68 17.27 16.87 0.04
C SER A 68 17.04 16.98 1.55
N ALA A 69 16.06 17.80 1.94
CA ALA A 69 15.67 17.98 3.33
C ALA A 69 14.78 16.82 3.80
N LYS A 70 15.03 16.32 5.01
CA LYS A 70 14.23 15.28 5.65
C LYS A 70 12.95 15.86 6.27
N GLU A 71 11.96 16.24 5.46
CA GLU A 71 10.68 16.78 5.95
C GLU A 71 9.69 15.66 6.34
N LEU A 72 9.28 15.63 7.62
CA LEU A 72 8.20 14.79 8.15
C LEU A 72 7.04 15.66 8.62
N TYR A 73 5.88 15.51 7.97
CA TYR A 73 4.61 16.08 8.43
C TYR A 73 3.92 15.07 9.34
N VAL A 74 3.47 15.48 10.54
CA VAL A 74 2.85 14.58 11.53
C VAL A 74 1.65 15.23 12.23
N GLY A 75 0.51 14.54 12.23
CA GLY A 75 -0.70 14.95 12.96
C GLY A 75 -0.90 14.17 14.26
N PHE A 76 -1.42 14.87 15.27
CA PHE A 76 -1.81 14.36 16.57
C PHE A 76 -3.21 14.86 16.95
N GLN A 77 -4.06 14.03 17.55
CA GLN A 77 -5.38 14.49 18.03
C GLN A 77 -5.28 15.63 19.06
N ASN A 78 -4.27 15.55 19.93
CA ASN A 78 -3.95 16.56 20.94
C ASN A 78 -2.48 16.46 21.34
N VAL A 79 -2.02 17.51 22.02
CA VAL A 79 -0.64 17.64 22.51
C VAL A 79 -0.20 16.53 23.46
N ASP A 80 -1.12 15.89 24.19
CA ASP A 80 -0.78 14.76 25.06
C ASP A 80 -0.31 13.52 24.27
N LYS A 81 -0.76 13.33 23.03
CA LYS A 81 -0.26 12.24 22.16
C LYS A 81 1.23 12.43 21.83
N LEU A 82 1.66 13.67 21.56
CA LEU A 82 3.07 14.02 21.35
C LEU A 82 3.90 13.70 22.61
N TYR A 83 3.36 13.94 23.80
CA TYR A 83 4.07 13.67 25.06
C TYR A 83 4.38 12.18 25.27
N PHE A 84 3.49 11.27 24.88
CA PHE A 84 3.76 9.82 24.93
C PHE A 84 4.85 9.36 23.95
N GLU A 85 5.04 10.07 22.83
CA GLU A 85 6.03 9.74 21.80
C GLU A 85 7.35 10.52 21.94
N LYS A 86 7.49 11.41 22.94
CA LYS A 86 8.62 12.35 23.12
C LYS A 86 9.99 11.83 22.65
N LYS A 87 10.47 10.75 23.28
CA LYS A 87 11.82 10.19 23.07
C LYS A 87 12.08 9.81 21.60
N ARG A 88 11.03 9.41 20.88
CA ARG A 88 11.10 9.03 19.47
C ARG A 88 11.27 10.27 18.59
N TYR A 89 10.45 11.30 18.78
CA TYR A 89 10.54 12.51 17.99
C TYR A 89 11.80 13.32 18.30
N GLU A 90 12.28 13.31 19.55
CA GLU A 90 13.65 13.75 19.90
C GLU A 90 14.72 12.96 19.11
N THR A 91 14.54 11.63 18.95
CA THR A 91 15.47 10.79 18.16
C THR A 91 15.42 11.13 16.66
N LEU A 92 14.26 11.48 16.11
CA LEU A 92 14.11 11.90 14.70
C LEU A 92 14.83 13.24 14.45
N ILE A 93 14.60 14.24 15.28
CA ILE A 93 15.26 15.56 15.17
C ILE A 93 16.78 15.44 15.37
N ASN A 94 17.23 14.64 16.35
CA ASN A 94 18.66 14.33 16.52
C ASN A 94 19.27 13.53 15.34
N SER A 95 18.44 12.98 14.43
CA SER A 95 18.87 12.31 13.18
C SER A 95 18.76 13.23 11.94
N GLY A 96 18.53 14.53 12.15
CA GLY A 96 18.42 15.55 11.11
C GLY A 96 17.05 15.64 10.42
N VAL A 97 15.99 15.06 11.01
CA VAL A 97 14.63 15.16 10.48
C VAL A 97 13.98 16.48 10.89
N THR A 98 13.51 17.25 9.92
CA THR A 98 12.62 18.41 10.11
C THR A 98 11.22 17.88 10.38
N VAL A 99 10.67 18.16 11.58
CA VAL A 99 9.35 17.64 11.99
C VAL A 99 8.33 18.79 12.02
N HIS A 100 7.36 18.74 11.13
CA HIS A 100 6.21 19.62 11.09
C HIS A 100 5.02 18.96 11.78
N ALA A 101 4.81 19.31 13.05
CA ALA A 101 3.78 18.72 13.89
C ALA A 101 2.50 19.57 13.90
N PHE A 102 1.36 18.91 13.85
CA PHE A 102 0.02 19.51 13.87
C PHE A 102 -0.78 18.85 15.00
N GLY A 103 -1.55 19.64 15.75
CA GLY A 103 -2.43 19.09 16.79
C GLY A 103 -3.10 20.15 17.65
N THR A 104 -4.02 19.71 18.52
CA THR A 104 -4.74 20.63 19.41
C THR A 104 -3.96 20.88 20.71
N GLY A 105 -3.82 22.17 21.07
CA GLY A 105 -3.20 22.63 22.31
C GLY A 105 -1.70 22.92 22.18
N THR A 106 -1.22 23.84 23.00
CA THR A 106 0.15 24.35 22.94
C THR A 106 1.12 23.45 23.74
N PRO A 107 2.23 22.97 23.14
CA PRO A 107 3.24 22.16 23.84
C PRO A 107 3.95 22.92 24.95
N LEU A 108 4.18 22.24 26.08
CA LEU A 108 5.06 22.74 27.14
C LEU A 108 6.51 22.88 26.64
N ASP A 109 7.23 23.90 27.10
CA ASP A 109 8.60 24.21 26.66
C ASP A 109 9.58 23.03 26.69
N SER A 110 9.38 22.12 27.66
CA SER A 110 10.17 20.90 27.81
C SER A 110 10.02 19.90 26.64
N PHE A 111 9.12 20.16 25.68
CA PHE A 111 8.89 19.36 24.46
C PHE A 111 9.24 20.09 23.16
N GLN A 112 9.77 21.32 23.20
CA GLN A 112 10.23 22.06 21.99
C GLN A 112 11.30 21.31 21.17
N LYS A 113 11.89 20.22 21.69
CA LYS A 113 12.83 19.33 21.00
C LYS A 113 12.17 18.12 20.30
N THR A 114 10.84 18.08 20.23
CA THR A 114 10.06 17.02 19.57
C THR A 114 9.44 17.45 18.23
N TYR A 115 9.53 18.72 17.88
CA TYR A 115 9.09 19.25 16.58
C TYR A 115 10.04 20.38 16.15
N THR A 116 10.10 20.63 14.84
CA THR A 116 10.74 21.84 14.27
C THR A 116 9.72 22.98 14.16
N THR A 117 8.46 22.66 13.86
CA THR A 117 7.32 23.60 13.93
C THR A 117 6.12 22.89 14.55
N TRP A 118 5.38 23.56 15.43
CA TRP A 118 4.06 23.13 15.90
C TRP A 118 2.98 24.07 15.36
N SER A 119 2.00 23.50 14.67
CA SER A 119 0.77 24.18 14.25
C SER A 119 -0.35 23.81 15.23
N ASP A 120 -0.70 24.74 16.10
CA ASP A 120 -1.83 24.61 17.03
C ASP A 120 -3.16 24.71 16.26
N LEU A 121 -4.07 23.76 16.50
CA LEU A 121 -5.30 23.58 15.72
C LEU A 121 -6.56 23.78 16.56
N GLU A 122 -7.61 24.30 15.94
CA GLU A 122 -8.97 24.10 16.44
C GLU A 122 -9.32 22.59 16.48
N PHE A 123 -10.13 22.19 17.44
CA PHE A 123 -10.53 20.79 17.61
C PHE A 123 -11.56 20.37 16.55
N SER A 124 -11.26 19.29 15.82
CA SER A 124 -12.21 18.61 14.94
C SER A 124 -12.01 17.11 14.95
N LYS A 125 -13.11 16.35 14.83
CA LYS A 125 -13.09 14.90 14.63
C LYS A 125 -12.95 14.47 13.16
N THR A 126 -13.16 15.39 12.21
CA THR A 126 -13.27 15.04 10.77
C THR A 126 -12.08 15.52 9.93
N LYS A 127 -11.48 16.66 10.27
CA LYS A 127 -10.28 17.22 9.62
C LYS A 127 -9.07 16.27 9.72
N VAL A 128 -8.33 16.10 8.64
CA VAL A 128 -7.14 15.24 8.56
C VAL A 128 -6.03 15.67 9.53
N GLU A 129 -5.80 16.97 9.68
CA GLU A 129 -4.72 17.54 10.48
C GLU A 129 -4.91 17.30 12.00
N ASN A 130 -6.15 17.00 12.42
CA ASN A 130 -6.50 16.60 13.78
C ASN A 130 -6.44 15.06 14.01
N GLN A 131 -5.97 14.27 13.05
CA GLN A 131 -5.89 12.81 13.15
C GLN A 131 -4.48 12.30 13.38
N TRP A 132 -4.34 10.98 13.49
CA TRP A 132 -3.04 10.32 13.42
C TRP A 132 -2.58 10.28 11.97
N LEU A 133 -1.59 11.10 11.63
CA LEU A 133 -1.18 11.38 10.26
C LEU A 133 0.35 11.39 10.21
N LEU A 134 0.96 10.75 9.20
CA LEU A 134 2.37 10.92 8.86
C LEU A 134 2.51 11.09 7.34
N ALA A 135 3.26 12.07 6.85
CA ALA A 135 3.55 12.21 5.42
C ALA A 135 4.99 12.69 5.17
N ILE A 136 5.64 12.11 4.14
CA ILE A 136 6.99 12.44 3.66
C ILE A 136 7.02 12.44 2.13
N THR A 137 7.90 13.24 1.52
CA THR A 137 8.24 13.14 0.09
C THR A 137 9.50 12.30 -0.17
N GLU A 138 10.38 12.20 0.82
CA GLU A 138 11.76 11.70 0.70
C GLU A 138 12.06 10.71 1.85
N PRO A 139 12.70 9.54 1.61
CA PRO A 139 13.29 9.07 0.35
C PRO A 139 12.31 8.46 -0.65
N SER A 140 11.04 8.31 -0.28
CA SER A 140 10.00 7.80 -1.15
C SER A 140 8.68 8.42 -0.71
N PRO A 141 7.89 9.03 -1.61
CA PRO A 141 6.64 9.65 -1.23
C PRO A 141 5.68 8.66 -0.55
N ILE A 142 5.26 8.97 0.66
CA ILE A 142 4.22 8.21 1.36
C ILE A 142 3.42 9.10 2.30
N ALA A 143 2.11 8.84 2.35
CA ALA A 143 1.21 9.33 3.38
C ALA A 143 0.56 8.15 4.10
N PHE A 144 0.50 8.23 5.43
CA PHE A 144 -0.35 7.41 6.30
C PHE A 144 -1.35 8.31 7.01
N ILE A 145 -2.61 7.89 7.08
CA ILE A 145 -3.67 8.62 7.77
C ILE A 145 -4.62 7.64 8.46
N GLY A 146 -4.83 7.78 9.77
CA GLY A 146 -5.78 7.02 10.59
C GLY A 146 -6.69 7.93 11.39
N TRP A 147 -7.98 7.99 11.04
CA TRP A 147 -8.98 8.71 11.81
C TRP A 147 -9.44 7.89 13.00
N GLU A 148 -9.65 8.55 14.14
CA GLU A 148 -10.32 7.92 15.27
C GLU A 148 -11.85 8.01 15.09
N ILE A 149 -12.47 6.96 14.54
CA ILE A 149 -13.93 6.88 14.32
C ILE A 149 -14.72 6.54 15.62
N SER A 150 -14.14 6.83 16.78
CA SER A 150 -14.74 6.51 18.09
C SER A 150 -15.74 7.60 18.51
N THR A 151 -16.98 7.20 18.82
CA THR A 151 -18.09 8.11 19.15
C THR A 151 -17.78 9.00 20.35
N ASP A 152 -17.45 8.42 21.50
CA ASP A 152 -17.51 9.11 22.79
C ASP A 152 -16.15 9.46 23.40
N ILE A 153 -15.07 8.86 22.91
CA ILE A 153 -13.73 8.92 23.53
C ILE A 153 -12.62 9.50 22.62
N PHE A 154 -13.00 10.24 21.57
CA PHE A 154 -12.08 10.85 20.59
C PHE A 154 -10.87 11.52 21.24
N GLY A 155 -9.65 11.11 20.88
CA GLY A 155 -8.41 11.74 21.36
C GLY A 155 -8.06 11.46 22.83
N LEU A 156 -8.96 10.91 23.64
CA LEU A 156 -8.67 10.46 25.01
C LEU A 156 -7.90 9.13 25.01
N GLY A 157 -7.52 8.62 26.19
CA GLY A 157 -7.00 7.25 26.37
C GLY A 157 -5.77 6.85 25.53
N LYS A 158 -5.54 5.53 25.44
CA LYS A 158 -4.53 4.86 24.62
C LYS A 158 -5.17 4.18 23.41
N LEU A 159 -4.35 3.84 22.41
CA LEU A 159 -4.75 3.15 21.17
C LEU A 159 -5.44 1.78 21.38
N SER A 160 -5.32 1.18 22.57
CA SER A 160 -5.81 -0.15 22.93
C SER A 160 -7.00 -0.15 23.90
N ASP A 161 -7.51 1.03 24.29
CA ASP A 161 -8.55 1.11 25.31
C ASP A 161 -9.92 0.68 24.74
N PRO A 162 -10.78 -0.01 25.51
CA PRO A 162 -12.08 -0.47 25.01
C PRO A 162 -12.94 0.66 24.44
N GLY A 163 -13.56 0.42 23.28
CA GLY A 163 -14.30 1.44 22.52
C GLY A 163 -13.45 2.27 21.56
N LYS A 164 -12.12 2.11 21.54
CA LYS A 164 -11.27 2.71 20.50
C LYS A 164 -11.41 1.97 19.18
N MET A 165 -11.88 2.70 18.19
CA MET A 165 -11.95 2.30 16.79
C MET A 165 -11.19 3.32 15.93
N PHE A 166 -10.35 2.80 15.04
CA PHE A 166 -9.61 3.56 14.05
C PHE A 166 -9.82 2.89 12.68
N GLU A 167 -10.04 3.70 11.67
CA GLU A 167 -9.90 3.29 10.27
C GLU A 167 -8.95 4.27 9.57
N GLY A 168 -8.46 3.92 8.39
CA GLY A 168 -7.46 4.73 7.70
C GLY A 168 -6.93 4.11 6.43
N PHE A 169 -5.87 4.72 5.89
CA PHE A 169 -5.10 4.17 4.78
C PHE A 169 -3.64 4.63 4.84
N ALA A 170 -2.77 3.90 4.15
CA ALA A 170 -1.53 4.43 3.62
C ALA A 170 -1.62 4.57 2.09
N THR A 171 -0.84 5.46 1.49
CA THR A 171 -0.76 5.63 0.04
C THR A 171 0.62 6.04 -0.43
N SER A 172 1.02 5.51 -1.59
CA SER A 172 2.22 5.88 -2.36
C SER A 172 1.92 6.78 -3.57
N ASP A 173 0.67 7.21 -3.80
CA ASP A 173 0.32 7.98 -4.99
C ASP A 173 0.69 9.46 -4.83
N GLU A 174 1.65 9.94 -5.61
CA GLU A 174 2.04 11.35 -5.63
C GLU A 174 0.86 12.29 -5.95
N ARG A 175 -0.16 11.82 -6.70
CA ARG A 175 -1.40 12.56 -6.97
C ARG A 175 -2.24 12.81 -5.71
N VAL A 176 -1.92 12.16 -4.60
CA VAL A 176 -2.57 12.34 -3.28
C VAL A 176 -1.57 12.88 -2.26
N ILE A 177 -0.34 12.37 -2.24
CA ILE A 177 0.69 12.80 -1.28
C ILE A 177 1.11 14.25 -1.52
N ILE A 178 1.29 14.67 -2.77
CA ILE A 178 1.64 16.06 -3.06
C ILE A 178 0.48 16.98 -2.65
N PRO A 179 -0.79 16.76 -3.06
CA PRO A 179 -1.93 17.54 -2.54
C PRO A 179 -2.18 17.44 -1.02
N LEU A 180 -1.71 16.40 -0.33
CA LEU A 180 -1.76 16.31 1.14
C LEU A 180 -0.69 17.16 1.80
N ILE A 181 0.56 17.04 1.34
CA ILE A 181 1.68 17.83 1.85
C ILE A 181 1.49 19.30 1.48
N ASP A 182 0.92 19.59 0.30
CA ASP A 182 0.45 20.93 -0.07
C ASP A 182 -0.70 21.39 0.83
N HIS A 183 -1.69 20.56 1.20
CA HIS A 183 -2.71 20.93 2.19
C HIS A 183 -2.12 21.22 3.57
N LEU A 184 -1.11 20.47 4.01
CA LEU A 184 -0.45 20.66 5.31
C LEU A 184 0.49 21.88 5.32
N LYS A 185 1.21 22.13 4.21
CA LYS A 185 1.94 23.37 3.95
C LYS A 185 0.95 24.54 3.83
N GLU A 186 -0.20 24.34 3.21
CA GLU A 186 -1.26 25.33 3.14
C GLU A 186 -1.85 25.62 4.51
N ILE A 187 -2.00 24.65 5.43
CA ILE A 187 -2.38 24.89 6.83
C ILE A 187 -1.33 25.73 7.57
N GLN A 188 -0.03 25.50 7.30
CA GLN A 188 1.04 26.38 7.80
C GLN A 188 1.01 27.80 7.19
N ILE A 189 0.41 27.98 6.02
CA ILE A 189 0.30 29.27 5.29
C ILE A 189 -1.06 29.96 5.55
N SER A 190 -2.11 29.19 5.85
CA SER A 190 -3.51 29.56 6.01
C SER A 190 -4.36 28.37 6.53
N SER A 191 -5.08 28.47 7.63
CA SER A 191 -6.29 29.30 7.74
C SER A 191 -7.37 29.11 6.63
N SER A 192 -7.27 28.13 5.69
CA SER A 192 -8.18 27.98 4.52
C SER A 192 -8.32 26.57 3.83
N ASN A 193 -8.94 25.56 4.51
CA ASN A 193 -9.92 24.47 4.10
C ASN A 193 -9.94 23.74 2.69
N ASN A 194 -10.59 22.56 2.39
CA ASN A 194 -11.89 21.91 2.86
C ASN A 194 -12.10 20.32 2.82
N MET A 195 -13.17 19.61 2.26
CA MET A 195 -13.76 18.22 2.64
C MET A 195 -14.40 17.20 1.56
N SER A 196 -14.53 15.82 1.76
CA SER A 196 -15.40 14.69 1.10
C SER A 196 -14.73 13.49 0.28
N ASN A 197 -15.20 12.24 -0.13
CA ASN A 197 -16.33 11.20 0.03
C ASN A 197 -16.08 9.70 -0.59
N GLN A 198 -17.07 8.77 -0.86
CA GLN A 198 -17.28 7.30 -0.41
C GLN A 198 -17.03 5.90 -1.22
N ALA A 199 -16.52 4.80 -0.55
CA ALA A 199 -16.79 3.27 -0.53
C ALA A 199 -16.13 2.07 -1.38
N THR A 200 -16.17 0.76 -0.90
CA THR A 200 -15.49 -0.51 -1.43
C THR A 200 -16.19 -1.94 -1.33
N ASN A 201 -15.54 -3.08 -1.79
CA ASN A 201 -15.75 -4.61 -1.66
C ASN A 201 -16.21 -5.44 -2.96
N THR A 202 -16.16 -6.79 -3.26
CA THR A 202 -15.61 -8.18 -2.86
C THR A 202 -15.98 -9.26 -3.99
N SER A 203 -15.85 -10.63 -4.11
CA SER A 203 -15.23 -11.93 -3.57
C SER A 203 -15.80 -13.21 -4.35
N LEU A 204 -15.37 -14.52 -4.50
CA LEU A 204 -14.25 -15.48 -4.15
C LEU A 204 -14.35 -16.91 -4.89
N ASP A 205 -13.21 -17.58 -5.26
CA ASP A 205 -12.83 -19.01 -5.65
C ASP A 205 -13.24 -19.84 -6.94
N ALA A 206 -12.52 -20.91 -7.45
CA ALA A 206 -11.11 -21.12 -7.89
C ALA A 206 -10.78 -22.53 -8.56
N ASP A 207 -9.53 -22.78 -9.07
CA ASP A 207 -8.95 -24.05 -9.63
C ASP A 207 -7.38 -23.95 -9.84
N ASN A 208 -6.61 -25.03 -10.13
CA ASN A 208 -5.14 -25.29 -9.90
C ASN A 208 -4.05 -24.79 -10.93
N LYS A 209 -2.87 -24.20 -10.53
CA LYS A 209 -1.80 -23.61 -11.44
C LYS A 209 -0.31 -23.50 -10.94
N ILE A 210 0.60 -22.87 -11.72
CA ILE A 210 1.83 -22.14 -11.27
C ILE A 210 1.62 -20.63 -11.48
N MET A 211 2.17 -19.76 -10.60
CA MET A 211 1.98 -18.29 -10.68
C MET A 211 3.28 -17.47 -10.71
N VAL A 212 3.33 -16.41 -11.52
CA VAL A 212 4.43 -15.43 -11.61
C VAL A 212 3.99 -14.01 -11.26
N ILE A 213 4.82 -13.29 -10.51
CA ILE A 213 4.59 -11.88 -10.18
C ILE A 213 5.31 -10.99 -11.19
N THR A 214 4.55 -10.11 -11.84
CA THR A 214 5.03 -9.11 -12.79
C THR A 214 4.05 -7.94 -12.84
N HIS A 215 4.27 -6.95 -13.70
CA HIS A 215 3.41 -5.78 -13.86
C HIS A 215 3.32 -5.34 -15.33
N ASP A 216 2.23 -4.65 -15.69
CA ASP A 216 2.13 -4.02 -17.01
C ASP A 216 2.97 -2.74 -17.11
N LYS A 217 4.28 -2.90 -17.33
CA LYS A 217 5.20 -1.82 -17.70
C LYS A 217 6.21 -2.29 -18.77
N ALA A 218 6.86 -1.33 -19.42
CA ALA A 218 7.88 -1.61 -20.41
C ALA A 218 9.14 -2.26 -19.81
N GLU A 219 9.90 -2.98 -20.63
CA GLU A 219 11.15 -3.63 -20.22
C GLU A 219 12.16 -2.60 -19.70
N ASN A 220 12.88 -2.95 -18.63
CA ASN A 220 13.84 -2.09 -17.92
C ASN A 220 13.26 -0.80 -17.29
N SER A 221 11.95 -0.54 -17.38
CA SER A 221 11.29 0.58 -16.67
C SER A 221 11.08 0.32 -15.16
N HIS A 222 11.36 -0.92 -14.73
CA HIS A 222 11.42 -1.36 -13.34
C HIS A 222 12.46 -2.48 -13.26
N PRO A 223 13.09 -2.74 -12.09
CA PRO A 223 14.02 -3.87 -11.94
C PRO A 223 13.37 -5.23 -12.27
N THR A 224 12.05 -5.32 -12.10
CA THR A 224 11.28 -6.57 -12.15
C THR A 224 10.68 -6.89 -13.52
N THR A 225 11.36 -6.51 -14.61
CA THR A 225 10.86 -6.64 -15.99
C THR A 225 11.90 -7.11 -17.02
N SER A 226 12.99 -7.76 -16.58
CA SER A 226 14.06 -8.19 -17.51
C SER A 226 13.61 -9.33 -18.43
N GLN A 227 14.16 -9.41 -19.65
CA GLN A 227 13.90 -10.52 -20.57
C GLN A 227 14.47 -11.86 -20.03
N LEU A 228 15.52 -11.80 -19.21
CA LEU A 228 16.12 -12.97 -18.56
C LEU A 228 15.15 -13.58 -17.54
N PHE A 229 14.43 -12.77 -16.77
CA PHE A 229 13.37 -13.22 -15.87
C PHE A 229 12.28 -13.99 -16.63
N LYS A 230 11.74 -13.40 -17.71
CA LYS A 230 10.67 -14.01 -18.52
C LYS A 230 11.10 -15.37 -19.09
N THR A 231 12.31 -15.45 -19.62
CA THR A 231 12.89 -16.69 -20.18
C THR A 231 13.09 -17.77 -19.12
N ALA A 232 13.51 -17.39 -17.91
CA ALA A 232 13.68 -18.33 -16.80
C ALA A 232 12.34 -18.88 -16.28
N TYR A 233 11.30 -18.04 -16.22
CA TYR A 233 9.93 -18.47 -15.87
C TYR A 233 9.32 -19.39 -16.93
N GLU A 234 9.41 -19.01 -18.21
CA GLU A 234 8.96 -19.82 -19.34
C GLU A 234 9.56 -21.23 -19.28
N LYS A 235 10.88 -21.31 -19.08
CA LYS A 235 11.60 -22.57 -18.95
C LYS A 235 11.05 -23.44 -17.81
N LEU A 236 10.77 -22.84 -16.65
CA LEU A 236 10.20 -23.56 -15.50
C LEU A 236 8.84 -24.20 -15.86
N CYS A 237 7.94 -23.45 -16.50
CA CYS A 237 6.62 -23.98 -16.89
C CYS A 237 6.69 -25.09 -17.94
N LEU A 238 7.66 -25.02 -18.87
CA LEU A 238 7.92 -26.09 -19.84
C LEU A 238 8.50 -27.35 -19.17
N GLU A 239 9.42 -27.19 -18.22
CA GLU A 239 10.03 -28.32 -17.49
C GLU A 239 9.05 -28.95 -16.48
N SER A 240 8.06 -28.21 -15.97
CA SER A 240 7.03 -28.72 -15.04
C SER A 240 5.72 -29.14 -15.71
N GLY A 241 5.52 -28.84 -17.00
CA GLY A 241 4.29 -29.13 -17.74
C GLY A 241 3.04 -28.42 -17.19
N SER A 242 3.20 -27.28 -16.53
CA SER A 242 2.13 -26.60 -15.77
C SER A 242 1.54 -25.40 -16.51
N SER A 243 0.29 -25.06 -16.17
CA SER A 243 -0.35 -23.81 -16.61
C SER A 243 0.29 -22.60 -15.93
N ALA A 244 0.43 -21.51 -16.69
CA ALA A 244 1.07 -20.28 -16.24
C ALA A 244 0.02 -19.22 -15.84
N VAL A 245 0.07 -18.74 -14.60
CA VAL A 245 -0.70 -17.59 -14.11
C VAL A 245 0.18 -16.37 -14.05
N ILE A 246 -0.20 -15.33 -14.78
CA ILE A 246 0.45 -14.02 -14.71
C ILE A 246 -0.33 -13.14 -13.73
N TYR A 247 0.26 -12.85 -12.57
CA TYR A 247 -0.32 -11.99 -11.53
C TYR A 247 0.21 -10.57 -11.70
N ASP A 248 -0.64 -9.67 -12.21
CA ASP A 248 -0.28 -8.31 -12.62
C ASP A 248 -0.43 -7.31 -11.45
N ILE A 249 0.66 -7.05 -10.71
CA ILE A 249 0.59 -6.19 -9.52
C ILE A 249 0.31 -4.71 -9.82
N SER A 250 0.42 -4.25 -11.08
CA SER A 250 -0.05 -2.89 -11.42
C SER A 250 -1.55 -2.84 -11.71
N ALA A 251 -2.31 -3.91 -11.43
CA ALA A 251 -3.77 -3.89 -11.49
C ALA A 251 -4.46 -3.79 -10.12
N SER A 252 -3.72 -3.90 -9.00
CA SER A 252 -4.26 -3.66 -7.66
C SER A 252 -4.48 -2.18 -7.39
N THR A 253 -5.63 -1.68 -7.85
CA THR A 253 -6.19 -0.37 -7.50
C THR A 253 -7.45 -0.54 -6.65
N LEU A 254 -7.65 0.36 -5.68
CA LEU A 254 -8.80 0.37 -4.78
C LEU A 254 -9.97 1.23 -5.28
N PHE A 255 -9.83 1.88 -6.44
CA PHE A 255 -10.76 2.93 -6.91
C PHE A 255 -11.63 2.49 -8.10
N THR A 256 -11.24 1.41 -8.80
CA THR A 256 -12.07 0.75 -9.81
C THR A 256 -11.87 -0.76 -9.74
N LYS A 257 -12.94 -1.55 -9.97
CA LYS A 257 -12.75 -2.96 -10.35
C LYS A 257 -11.79 -3.02 -11.55
N PRO A 258 -10.77 -3.91 -11.58
CA PRO A 258 -9.94 -4.09 -12.76
C PRO A 258 -10.78 -4.69 -13.91
N GLY A 259 -11.34 -3.82 -14.76
CA GLY A 259 -12.21 -4.18 -15.88
C GLY A 259 -12.97 -2.98 -16.46
N PRO A 260 -13.53 -3.09 -17.68
CA PRO A 260 -14.56 -2.17 -18.17
C PRO A 260 -15.75 -2.07 -17.19
N PRO A 261 -16.43 -0.91 -17.09
CA PRO A 261 -17.56 -0.71 -16.19
C PRO A 261 -18.68 -1.75 -16.37
N GLY A 262 -19.21 -2.25 -15.25
CA GLY A 262 -20.27 -3.26 -15.25
C GLY A 262 -19.78 -4.71 -15.42
N SER A 263 -18.47 -4.96 -15.47
CA SER A 263 -17.91 -6.32 -15.48
C SER A 263 -17.72 -6.89 -14.06
N ASP A 264 -18.01 -8.19 -13.91
CA ASP A 264 -17.87 -8.94 -12.66
C ASP A 264 -16.65 -9.87 -12.65
N TYR A 265 -15.54 -9.45 -13.27
CA TYR A 265 -14.28 -10.22 -13.28
C TYR A 265 -13.70 -10.51 -11.88
N LEU A 266 -14.13 -9.76 -10.85
CA LEU A 266 -13.83 -10.03 -9.44
C LEU A 266 -14.36 -11.39 -8.97
N ASN A 267 -15.41 -11.93 -9.59
CA ASN A 267 -15.89 -13.28 -9.35
C ASN A 267 -15.04 -14.27 -10.15
N ASN A 268 -13.77 -14.36 -9.72
CA ASN A 268 -12.86 -15.50 -9.83
C ASN A 268 -12.21 -15.72 -11.19
N SER A 269 -12.83 -15.25 -12.27
CA SER A 269 -12.34 -15.41 -13.64
C SER A 269 -10.94 -14.82 -13.83
N SER A 270 -9.96 -15.68 -14.14
CA SER A 270 -8.78 -15.26 -14.88
C SER A 270 -9.19 -14.67 -16.22
N ILE A 271 -8.60 -13.54 -16.62
CA ILE A 271 -8.83 -12.97 -17.95
C ILE A 271 -7.91 -13.62 -18.99
N ASN A 272 -8.33 -13.59 -20.25
CA ASN A 272 -7.54 -14.05 -21.39
C ASN A 272 -6.77 -12.90 -22.07
N ILE A 273 -5.94 -13.25 -23.05
CA ILE A 273 -5.06 -12.33 -23.77
C ILE A 273 -5.83 -11.18 -24.45
N GLU A 274 -6.98 -11.46 -25.06
CA GLU A 274 -7.78 -10.42 -25.76
C GLU A 274 -8.46 -9.47 -24.78
N GLN A 275 -8.93 -9.97 -23.64
CA GLN A 275 -9.43 -9.14 -22.54
C GLN A 275 -8.32 -8.24 -21.99
N SER A 276 -7.11 -8.78 -21.78
CA SER A 276 -5.92 -8.02 -21.36
C SER A 276 -5.58 -6.91 -22.37
N LYS A 277 -5.62 -7.19 -23.68
CA LYS A 277 -5.42 -6.18 -24.74
C LYS A 277 -6.47 -5.07 -24.69
N LEU A 278 -7.76 -5.42 -24.57
CA LEU A 278 -8.87 -4.47 -24.49
C LEU A 278 -8.81 -3.59 -23.23
N MET A 279 -8.21 -4.09 -22.15
CA MET A 279 -7.96 -3.36 -20.91
C MET A 279 -6.66 -2.53 -20.94
N GLY A 280 -5.99 -2.42 -22.09
CA GLY A 280 -4.76 -1.65 -22.27
C GLY A 280 -3.50 -2.33 -21.71
N ARG A 281 -3.61 -3.53 -21.14
CA ARG A 281 -2.54 -4.29 -20.49
C ARG A 281 -1.62 -4.93 -21.54
N LYS A 282 -0.79 -4.10 -22.15
CA LYS A 282 -0.01 -4.39 -23.37
C LYS A 282 1.15 -5.34 -23.11
N HIS A 283 1.91 -5.13 -22.04
CA HIS A 283 3.11 -5.89 -21.74
C HIS A 283 2.77 -7.25 -21.12
N ILE A 284 1.70 -7.32 -20.33
CA ILE A 284 1.11 -8.55 -19.82
C ILE A 284 0.56 -9.41 -20.97
N SER A 285 -0.23 -8.83 -21.88
CA SER A 285 -0.75 -9.58 -23.03
C SER A 285 0.35 -10.03 -24.00
N GLN A 286 1.40 -9.24 -24.21
CA GLN A 286 2.59 -9.65 -24.96
C GLN A 286 3.32 -10.84 -24.30
N PHE A 287 3.50 -10.81 -22.98
CA PHE A 287 4.13 -11.91 -22.24
C PHE A 287 3.28 -13.18 -22.29
N ALA A 288 1.96 -13.07 -22.11
CA ALA A 288 1.03 -14.19 -22.26
C ALA A 288 1.10 -14.83 -23.65
N SER A 289 1.08 -14.03 -24.73
CA SER A 289 1.22 -14.57 -26.10
C SER A 289 2.53 -15.33 -26.29
N SER A 290 3.65 -14.83 -25.76
CA SER A 290 4.95 -15.51 -25.88
C SER A 290 5.05 -16.86 -25.15
N LEU A 291 4.13 -17.13 -24.20
CA LEU A 291 4.00 -18.41 -23.50
C LEU A 291 3.05 -19.35 -24.27
N GLU A 292 1.91 -18.85 -24.78
CA GLU A 292 0.96 -19.65 -25.57
C GLU A 292 1.53 -20.07 -26.93
N GLU A 293 2.35 -19.23 -27.58
CA GLU A 293 3.15 -19.57 -28.77
C GLU A 293 4.08 -20.78 -28.54
N LYS A 294 4.36 -21.12 -27.28
CA LYS A 294 5.22 -22.23 -26.84
C LYS A 294 4.44 -23.39 -26.23
N GLY A 295 3.11 -23.36 -26.33
CA GLY A 295 2.20 -24.41 -25.85
C GLY A 295 1.90 -24.36 -24.36
N ILE A 296 2.33 -23.31 -23.64
CA ILE A 296 2.03 -23.13 -22.22
C ILE A 296 0.65 -22.44 -22.11
N SER A 297 -0.34 -23.11 -21.53
CA SER A 297 -1.66 -22.50 -21.30
C SER A 297 -1.55 -21.35 -20.30
N THR A 298 -2.05 -20.15 -20.64
CA THR A 298 -1.98 -18.97 -19.77
C THR A 298 -3.31 -18.59 -19.12
N GLN A 299 -3.19 -17.98 -17.95
CA GLN A 299 -4.26 -17.26 -17.25
C GLN A 299 -3.70 -15.94 -16.73
N ILE A 300 -4.44 -14.85 -16.84
CA ILE A 300 -4.02 -13.55 -16.30
C ILE A 300 -4.92 -13.23 -15.11
N ILE A 301 -4.31 -12.87 -13.97
CA ILE A 301 -5.01 -12.45 -12.76
C ILE A 301 -4.67 -11.00 -12.48
N LEU A 302 -5.73 -10.19 -12.38
CA LEU A 302 -5.66 -8.80 -11.97
C LEU A 302 -6.12 -8.73 -10.50
N PRO A 303 -5.22 -8.53 -9.53
CA PRO A 303 -5.59 -8.43 -8.12
C PRO A 303 -6.45 -7.20 -7.81
N ASP A 304 -7.34 -7.33 -6.82
CA ASP A 304 -8.17 -6.26 -6.25
C ASP A 304 -7.52 -5.57 -5.04
N LYS A 305 -6.41 -6.13 -4.51
CA LYS A 305 -5.72 -5.67 -3.30
C LYS A 305 -4.20 -5.76 -3.46
N THR A 306 -3.50 -4.83 -2.84
CA THR A 306 -2.03 -4.75 -2.86
C THR A 306 -1.38 -5.77 -1.92
N GLY A 307 -0.24 -6.33 -2.32
CA GLY A 307 0.66 -7.01 -1.39
C GLY A 307 0.69 -8.53 -1.47
N PHE A 308 1.85 -9.07 -1.07
CA PHE A 308 2.15 -10.50 -1.19
C PHE A 308 1.29 -11.36 -0.29
N ARG A 309 0.75 -10.82 0.81
CA ARG A 309 -0.29 -11.51 1.58
C ARG A 309 -1.51 -11.85 0.71
N HIS A 310 -2.05 -10.88 -0.04
CA HIS A 310 -3.21 -11.12 -0.90
C HIS A 310 -2.87 -11.94 -2.16
N MET A 311 -1.61 -11.91 -2.60
CA MET A 311 -1.05 -12.85 -3.58
C MET A 311 -0.97 -14.28 -3.04
N TYR A 312 -0.52 -14.51 -1.80
CA TYR A 312 -0.51 -15.83 -1.16
C TYR A 312 -1.92 -16.34 -0.89
N GLU A 313 -2.84 -15.46 -0.47
CA GLU A 313 -4.27 -15.76 -0.38
C GLU A 313 -4.79 -16.17 -1.78
N ARG A 314 -4.56 -15.37 -2.83
CA ARG A 314 -4.99 -15.69 -4.21
C ARG A 314 -4.33 -16.94 -4.80
N ALA A 315 -3.08 -17.22 -4.46
CA ALA A 315 -2.38 -18.46 -4.81
C ALA A 315 -3.02 -19.68 -4.14
N THR A 316 -3.41 -19.55 -2.88
CA THR A 316 -4.11 -20.59 -2.12
C THR A 316 -5.51 -20.84 -2.68
N GLN A 317 -6.21 -19.78 -3.12
CA GLN A 317 -7.47 -19.90 -3.85
C GLN A 317 -7.26 -20.74 -5.12
N ILE A 318 -6.39 -20.30 -6.04
CA ILE A 318 -6.16 -20.94 -7.35
C ILE A 318 -5.26 -22.20 -7.29
N ASP A 319 -5.17 -22.84 -6.13
CA ASP A 319 -4.27 -23.95 -5.79
C ASP A 319 -2.97 -23.92 -6.61
N ALA A 320 -2.17 -22.88 -6.36
CA ALA A 320 -0.91 -22.65 -7.06
C ALA A 320 0.25 -23.32 -6.32
N GLN A 321 0.74 -24.46 -6.79
CA GLN A 321 1.81 -25.22 -6.11
C GLN A 321 3.17 -24.50 -6.10
N THR A 322 3.38 -23.55 -7.01
CA THR A 322 4.62 -22.78 -7.12
C THR A 322 4.33 -21.32 -7.43
N ILE A 323 4.98 -20.43 -6.69
CA ILE A 323 4.99 -18.98 -6.91
C ILE A 323 6.41 -18.55 -7.31
N VAL A 324 6.52 -17.79 -8.39
CA VAL A 324 7.77 -17.26 -8.95
C VAL A 324 7.82 -15.76 -8.75
N ILE A 325 8.60 -15.35 -7.76
CA ILE A 325 8.85 -13.96 -7.37
C ILE A 325 10.18 -13.51 -7.99
N GLN A 326 10.48 -12.21 -7.96
CA GLN A 326 11.79 -11.68 -8.36
C GLN A 326 12.63 -11.35 -7.12
N ASP A 327 13.94 -11.65 -7.14
CA ASP A 327 14.87 -11.53 -5.99
C ASP A 327 14.77 -10.16 -5.30
N TYR A 328 14.54 -9.10 -6.09
CA TYR A 328 14.25 -7.73 -5.63
C TYR A 328 13.28 -7.65 -4.45
N TYR A 329 12.20 -8.46 -4.46
CA TYR A 329 11.18 -8.45 -3.40
C TYR A 329 11.62 -9.11 -2.08
N SER A 330 12.85 -9.63 -2.01
CA SER A 330 13.51 -9.99 -0.76
C SER A 330 14.02 -8.76 0.02
N SER A 331 14.23 -7.63 -0.66
CA SER A 331 14.61 -6.33 -0.06
C SER A 331 14.10 -5.16 -0.92
N PRO A 332 12.77 -5.01 -1.08
CA PRO A 332 12.20 -4.04 -2.02
C PRO A 332 12.13 -2.62 -1.43
N ASN A 333 11.79 -1.65 -2.29
CA ASN A 333 11.65 -0.24 -1.90
C ASN A 333 10.52 -0.01 -0.86
N LEU A 334 10.49 1.17 -0.24
CA LEU A 334 9.51 1.50 0.81
C LEU A 334 8.05 1.36 0.36
N LEU A 335 7.75 1.76 -0.88
CA LEU A 335 6.38 1.75 -1.43
C LEU A 335 5.90 0.31 -1.63
N ASP A 336 6.75 -0.56 -2.16
CA ASP A 336 6.51 -1.99 -2.23
C ASP A 336 6.31 -2.60 -0.82
N ARG A 337 7.14 -2.25 0.17
CA ARG A 337 6.97 -2.75 1.56
C ARG A 337 5.64 -2.32 2.18
N ILE A 338 5.24 -1.04 2.05
CA ILE A 338 3.92 -0.58 2.55
C ILE A 338 2.77 -1.17 1.76
N ALA A 339 2.88 -1.33 0.44
CA ALA A 339 1.91 -2.07 -0.36
C ALA A 339 1.80 -3.55 0.06
N GLY A 340 2.78 -4.07 0.81
CA GLY A 340 2.88 -5.46 1.24
C GLY A 340 3.60 -6.36 0.24
N ASN A 341 4.16 -5.80 -0.85
CA ASN A 341 4.96 -6.47 -1.87
C ASN A 341 6.37 -6.80 -1.32
N SER A 342 6.45 -7.58 -0.25
CA SER A 342 7.71 -8.03 0.33
C SER A 342 7.60 -9.48 0.77
N ILE A 343 8.66 -10.27 0.56
CA ILE A 343 8.67 -11.68 0.94
C ILE A 343 8.73 -11.81 2.46
N ASN A 344 7.57 -11.98 3.09
CA ASN A 344 7.46 -12.43 4.48
C ASN A 344 7.35 -13.96 4.52
N PHE A 345 8.34 -14.63 5.11
CA PHE A 345 8.38 -16.08 5.23
C PHE A 345 7.26 -16.67 6.10
N ASP A 346 6.68 -15.87 7.01
CA ASP A 346 5.58 -16.29 7.88
C ASP A 346 4.19 -16.22 7.18
N ASP A 347 4.07 -15.53 6.04
CA ASP A 347 2.83 -15.49 5.23
C ASP A 347 2.82 -16.54 4.09
N ILE A 348 3.90 -17.30 3.87
CA ILE A 348 3.99 -18.31 2.80
C ILE A 348 3.11 -19.53 3.12
N PRO A 349 2.18 -19.96 2.23
CA PRO A 349 1.37 -21.16 2.45
C PRO A 349 2.21 -22.45 2.47
N TYR A 350 1.94 -23.33 3.45
CA TYR A 350 2.69 -24.59 3.64
C TYR A 350 2.68 -25.55 2.44
N ASN A 351 1.71 -25.42 1.53
CA ASN A 351 1.55 -26.21 0.31
C ASN A 351 2.14 -25.55 -0.94
N CYS A 352 2.81 -24.40 -0.82
CA CYS A 352 3.24 -23.58 -1.94
C CYS A 352 4.76 -23.35 -1.96
N ASN A 353 5.42 -23.76 -3.05
CA ASN A 353 6.86 -23.54 -3.23
C ASN A 353 7.13 -22.10 -3.70
N VAL A 354 7.86 -21.32 -2.91
CA VAL A 354 8.32 -19.99 -3.34
C VAL A 354 9.72 -20.08 -3.95
N LEU A 355 9.79 -19.72 -5.23
CA LEU A 355 11.03 -19.49 -5.96
C LEU A 355 11.23 -17.99 -6.16
N THR A 356 12.47 -17.52 -6.11
CA THR A 356 12.84 -16.22 -6.67
C THR A 356 13.71 -16.39 -7.91
N ILE A 357 13.69 -15.38 -8.78
CA ILE A 357 14.58 -15.28 -9.93
C ILE A 357 15.24 -13.90 -9.90
N ASN A 358 16.56 -13.84 -10.11
CA ASN A 358 17.28 -12.57 -10.12
C ASN A 358 17.33 -11.90 -11.51
N GLU A 359 17.91 -10.71 -11.56
CA GLU A 359 18.06 -9.91 -12.78
C GLU A 359 18.81 -10.64 -13.92
N TYR A 360 19.68 -11.61 -13.57
CA TYR A 360 20.44 -12.47 -14.47
C TYR A 360 19.68 -13.73 -14.93
N GLY A 361 18.48 -13.99 -14.40
CA GLY A 361 17.68 -15.18 -14.70
C GLY A 361 18.02 -16.42 -13.87
N GLU A 362 18.83 -16.29 -12.82
CA GLU A 362 19.15 -17.41 -11.91
C GLU A 362 17.98 -17.70 -10.98
N VAL A 363 17.50 -18.95 -10.97
CA VAL A 363 16.42 -19.41 -10.09
C VAL A 363 16.98 -19.82 -8.73
N LYS A 364 16.37 -19.33 -7.65
CA LYS A 364 16.68 -19.69 -6.26
C LYS A 364 15.42 -20.21 -5.57
N THR A 365 15.54 -21.33 -4.86
CA THR A 365 14.47 -21.84 -4.01
C THR A 365 14.55 -21.18 -2.64
N LEU A 366 13.56 -20.38 -2.25
CA LEU A 366 13.53 -19.73 -0.94
C LEU A 366 13.03 -20.63 0.19
N GLN A 367 12.43 -21.78 -0.13
CA GLN A 367 11.87 -22.69 0.87
C GLN A 367 12.08 -24.15 0.48
N ASN A 368 12.74 -24.92 1.35
CA ASN A 368 12.76 -26.38 1.28
C ASN A 368 12.70 -26.95 2.71
N ASN A 369 11.50 -27.39 3.10
CA ASN A 369 11.15 -28.16 4.30
C ASN A 369 11.64 -27.67 5.68
N LYS A 370 10.69 -27.22 6.52
CA LYS A 370 10.81 -27.48 7.98
C LYS A 370 10.55 -28.98 8.21
N ALA A 371 11.65 -29.71 8.43
CA ALA A 371 11.72 -31.11 8.85
C ALA A 371 11.23 -32.18 7.86
N ILE A 372 12.18 -32.72 7.07
CA ILE A 372 12.31 -34.19 7.04
C ILE A 372 12.98 -34.60 8.36
N LYS A 373 12.13 -34.85 9.34
CA LYS A 373 12.34 -35.73 10.50
C LYS A 373 10.98 -36.44 10.66
N ASP A 374 10.87 -37.77 10.54
CA ASP A 374 11.91 -38.80 10.68
C ASP A 374 11.96 -39.76 9.49
N ILE A 375 13.16 -40.29 9.21
CA ILE A 375 13.34 -41.63 8.65
C ILE A 375 14.25 -42.38 9.63
N ALA A 376 13.81 -43.54 10.06
CA ALA A 376 14.54 -44.54 10.82
C ALA A 376 14.40 -45.90 10.10
#